data_AF-A0A661FSV8-F1
#
_entry.id   AF-A0A661FSV8-F1
#
_cell.length_a   1.000
_cell.length_b   1.000
_cell.length_c   1.000
_cell.angle_alpha   90.00
_cell.angle_beta   90.00
_cell.angle_gamma   90.00
#
_symmetry.space_group_name_H-M   'P 1'
#
loop_
_entity.id
_entity.type
_entity.pdbx_description
1 polymer ?
#
loop_
_entity_poly.entity_id
_entity_poly.type
_entity_poly.pdbx_seq_one_letter_code
_entity_poly.pdbx_strand_id
1 'polypeptide(L)'
;MKRSLPALAFLSFTLINPAVAEQEESYDYFVANRTMIRNGVQAVLMCNGLFTSGRTIEQVFAQELAYLSEPVGTVNGGEYVINNDLQAVAIGGAESGPVISAAFRVGIGCVVMPPDQTFDDIDARPTLHLPYPDGDPAKIAWPNGDLVEAKPLPANVDASAL
;
A
#
# COMPACT_ATOMS: atom_id res chain seq x y z
N MET A 1 59.92 -69.49 2.81
CA MET A 1 60.56 -68.33 2.14
C MET A 1 59.73 -67.09 2.45
N LYS A 2 60.39 -66.06 3.00
CA LYS A 2 60.19 -64.60 2.83
C LYS A 2 58.73 -64.08 2.88
N ARG A 3 58.30 -63.48 4.00
CA ARG A 3 58.39 -62.03 4.35
C ARG A 3 57.79 -61.12 3.27
N SER A 4 56.70 -60.41 3.63
CA SER A 4 56.45 -58.96 3.40
C SER A 4 55.16 -58.50 4.11
N LEU A 5 55.31 -57.59 5.08
CA LEU A 5 54.30 -56.63 5.61
C LEU A 5 54.07 -55.50 4.54
N PRO A 6 53.20 -54.46 4.70
CA PRO A 6 52.14 -54.16 5.68
C PRO A 6 50.90 -53.43 5.08
N ALA A 7 50.05 -52.89 5.97
CA ALA A 7 49.26 -51.66 5.82
C ALA A 7 47.83 -51.77 5.28
N LEU A 8 46.90 -52.07 6.18
CA LEU A 8 45.50 -51.66 6.05
C LEU A 8 45.18 -50.68 7.18
N ALA A 9 45.55 -49.42 7.00
CA ALA A 9 45.06 -48.31 7.81
C ALA A 9 44.15 -47.46 6.90
N PHE A 10 42.89 -47.85 6.79
CA PHE A 10 41.85 -47.02 6.19
C PHE A 10 41.51 -45.91 7.20
N LEU A 11 42.23 -44.79 7.12
CA LEU A 11 41.86 -43.56 7.79
C LEU A 11 40.84 -42.83 6.90
N SER A 12 39.57 -43.20 7.04
CA SER A 12 38.45 -42.46 6.44
C SER A 12 38.32 -41.12 7.15
N PHE A 13 39.00 -40.10 6.62
CA PHE A 13 38.79 -38.71 7.02
C PHE A 13 37.40 -38.30 6.54
N THR A 14 36.41 -38.34 7.43
CA THR A 14 35.10 -37.75 7.18
C THR A 14 35.28 -36.26 6.94
N LEU A 15 35.14 -35.84 5.68
CA LEU A 15 35.00 -34.45 5.29
C LEU A 15 33.73 -33.92 5.97
N ILE A 16 33.88 -33.21 7.09
CA ILE A 16 32.81 -32.42 7.68
C ILE A 16 32.61 -31.24 6.74
N ASN A 17 31.64 -31.36 5.82
CA ASN A 17 31.17 -30.24 5.02
C ASN A 17 30.51 -29.24 5.98
N PRO A 18 31.00 -28.00 6.13
CA PRO A 18 30.34 -26.98 6.95
C PRO A 18 29.10 -26.39 6.25
N ALA A 19 28.66 -26.99 5.14
CA ALA A 19 27.61 -26.46 4.28
C ALA A 19 26.17 -26.67 4.80
N VAL A 20 25.99 -27.19 6.03
CA VAL A 20 24.66 -27.38 6.64
C VAL A 20 24.63 -26.75 8.02
N ALA A 21 24.74 -25.42 8.06
CA ALA A 21 24.35 -24.63 9.23
C ALA A 21 23.84 -23.24 8.83
N GLU A 22 23.27 -23.10 7.63
CA GLU A 22 22.42 -21.96 7.29
C GLU A 22 20.99 -22.44 7.50
N GLN A 23 20.45 -22.19 8.70
CA GLN A 23 19.05 -22.45 8.98
C GLN A 23 18.26 -21.43 8.16
N GLU A 24 17.66 -21.87 7.06
CA GLU A 24 16.69 -21.09 6.30
C GLU A 24 15.63 -20.61 7.30
N GLU A 25 15.52 -19.28 7.46
CA GLU A 25 14.60 -18.67 8.41
C GLU A 25 13.17 -18.89 7.87
N SER A 26 12.60 -20.05 8.17
CA SER A 26 11.32 -20.50 7.60
C SER A 26 10.11 -19.80 8.22
N TYR A 27 10.29 -19.15 9.36
CA TYR A 27 9.23 -18.41 10.03
C TYR A 27 9.30 -16.93 9.71
N ASP A 28 8.19 -16.43 9.16
CA ASP A 28 8.09 -15.06 8.73
C ASP A 28 7.64 -14.13 9.88
N TYR A 29 8.62 -13.59 10.61
CA TYR A 29 8.38 -12.66 11.72
C TYR A 29 7.66 -11.35 11.32
N PHE A 30 7.66 -11.00 10.04
CA PHE A 30 7.13 -9.73 9.56
C PHE A 30 5.75 -9.85 8.93
N VAL A 31 5.14 -11.04 8.93
CA VAL A 31 3.83 -11.28 8.30
C VAL A 31 2.78 -10.31 8.83
N ALA A 32 2.70 -10.13 10.16
CA ALA A 32 1.75 -9.23 10.79
C ALA A 32 1.94 -7.76 10.35
N ASN A 33 3.20 -7.32 10.23
CA ASN A 33 3.52 -5.96 9.79
C ASN A 33 3.13 -5.76 8.32
N ARG A 34 3.41 -6.73 7.44
CA ARG A 34 3.02 -6.65 6.03
C ARG A 34 1.50 -6.66 5.87
N THR A 35 0.77 -7.48 6.63
CA THR A 35 -0.69 -7.47 6.62
C THR A 35 -1.24 -6.12 7.06
N MET A 36 -0.71 -5.54 8.14
CA MET A 36 -1.10 -4.20 8.61
C MET A 36 -0.82 -3.12 7.56
N ILE A 37 0.39 -3.12 6.98
CA ILE A 37 0.78 -2.14 5.94
C ILE A 37 -0.12 -2.28 4.72
N ARG A 38 -0.39 -3.50 4.25
CA ARG A 38 -1.31 -3.75 3.14
C ARG A 38 -2.69 -3.19 3.43
N ASN A 39 -3.25 -3.44 4.63
CA ASN A 39 -4.56 -2.92 5.02
C ASN A 39 -4.58 -1.39 5.03
N GLY A 40 -3.54 -0.76 5.59
CA GLY A 40 -3.41 0.70 5.58
C GLY A 40 -3.28 1.29 4.18
N VAL A 41 -2.47 0.68 3.31
CA VAL A 41 -2.33 1.10 1.91
C VAL A 41 -3.67 0.98 1.18
N GLN A 42 -4.37 -0.14 1.30
CA GLN A 42 -5.69 -0.28 0.68
C GLN A 42 -6.70 0.72 1.25
N ALA A 43 -6.70 0.96 2.57
CA ALA A 43 -7.62 1.89 3.21
C ALA A 43 -7.46 3.30 2.63
N VAL A 44 -6.22 3.80 2.50
CA VAL A 44 -5.97 5.15 2.00
C VAL A 44 -6.25 5.31 0.51
N LEU A 45 -5.92 4.31 -0.31
CA LEU A 45 -6.23 4.34 -1.75
C LEU A 45 -7.73 4.31 -1.99
N MET A 46 -8.43 3.40 -1.31
CA MET A 46 -9.87 3.24 -1.45
C MET A 46 -10.61 4.48 -0.93
N CYS A 47 -10.20 5.01 0.22
CA CYS A 47 -10.73 6.27 0.74
C CYS A 47 -10.50 7.44 -0.23
N ASN A 48 -9.27 7.62 -0.75
CA ASN A 48 -8.99 8.71 -1.70
C ASN A 48 -9.74 8.52 -3.02
N GLY A 49 -9.84 7.29 -3.52
CA GLY A 49 -10.61 6.98 -4.71
C GLY A 49 -12.07 7.41 -4.56
N LEU A 50 -12.71 7.05 -3.45
CA LEU A 50 -14.11 7.35 -3.18
C LEU A 50 -14.35 8.84 -2.85
N PHE A 51 -13.60 9.41 -1.90
CA PHE A 51 -13.95 10.70 -1.29
C PHE A 51 -13.11 11.88 -1.78
N THR A 52 -11.88 11.64 -2.25
CA THR A 52 -11.04 12.68 -2.87
C THR A 52 -11.31 12.77 -4.37
N SER A 53 -11.38 11.62 -5.05
CA SER A 53 -11.53 11.56 -6.52
C SER A 53 -12.96 11.36 -7.00
N GLY A 54 -13.90 11.02 -6.11
CA GLY A 54 -15.31 10.80 -6.47
C GLY A 54 -15.57 9.58 -7.36
N ARG A 55 -14.68 8.57 -7.33
CA ARG A 55 -14.79 7.35 -8.15
C ARG A 55 -15.83 6.40 -7.55
N THR A 56 -16.37 5.52 -8.39
CA THR A 56 -17.20 4.41 -7.92
C THR A 56 -16.36 3.29 -7.33
N ILE A 57 -16.97 2.39 -6.54
CA ILE A 57 -16.27 1.25 -5.95
C ILE A 57 -15.69 0.32 -7.02
N GLU A 58 -16.38 0.16 -8.16
CA GLU A 58 -15.90 -0.62 -9.30
C GLU A 58 -14.64 -0.01 -9.90
N GLN A 59 -14.61 1.31 -10.08
CA GLN A 59 -13.43 2.02 -10.56
C GLN A 59 -12.28 1.93 -9.57
N VAL A 60 -12.57 2.01 -8.26
CA VAL A 60 -11.55 1.87 -7.22
C VAL A 60 -10.90 0.49 -7.28
N PHE A 61 -11.66 -0.60 -7.31
CA PHE A 61 -11.08 -1.94 -7.44
C PHE A 61 -10.36 -2.14 -8.77
N ALA A 62 -10.92 -1.65 -9.88
CA ALA A 62 -10.36 -1.86 -11.21
C ALA A 62 -9.13 -1.01 -11.53
N GLN A 63 -8.96 0.14 -10.87
CA GLN A 63 -7.93 1.12 -11.23
C GLN A 63 -7.03 1.48 -10.05
N GLU A 64 -7.62 1.89 -8.91
CA GLU A 64 -6.84 2.36 -7.76
C GLU A 64 -6.16 1.23 -6.99
N LEU A 65 -6.84 0.08 -6.86
CA LEU A 65 -6.31 -1.10 -6.17
C LEU A 65 -5.60 -2.08 -7.12
N ALA A 66 -5.55 -1.80 -8.42
CA ALA A 66 -5.05 -2.72 -9.44
C ALA A 66 -3.58 -3.13 -9.26
N TYR A 67 -2.79 -2.30 -8.57
CA TYR A 67 -1.38 -2.60 -8.30
C TYR A 67 -1.15 -3.41 -7.01
N LEU A 68 -2.17 -3.53 -6.15
CA LEU A 68 -2.07 -4.36 -4.95
C LEU A 68 -2.16 -5.83 -5.37
N SER A 69 -1.17 -6.63 -4.95
CA SER A 69 -1.13 -8.05 -5.27
C SER A 69 -2.31 -8.82 -4.68
N GLU A 70 -2.77 -8.43 -3.49
CA GLU A 70 -3.80 -9.16 -2.73
C GLU A 70 -4.74 -8.19 -1.98
N PRO A 71 -5.58 -7.42 -2.70
CA PRO A 71 -6.56 -6.56 -2.05
C PRO A 71 -7.56 -7.36 -1.22
N VAL A 72 -7.98 -6.82 -0.07
CA VAL A 72 -9.06 -7.35 0.76
C VAL A 72 -10.39 -7.15 0.08
N GLY A 73 -11.12 -8.25 -0.09
CA GLY A 73 -12.47 -8.23 -0.62
C GLY A 73 -12.54 -7.93 -2.11
N THR A 74 -13.75 -7.61 -2.57
CA THR A 74 -14.09 -7.29 -3.95
C THR A 74 -15.13 -6.19 -4.00
N VAL A 75 -15.54 -5.77 -5.21
CA VAL A 75 -16.68 -4.86 -5.40
C VAL A 75 -17.98 -5.36 -4.73
N ASN A 76 -18.12 -6.68 -4.55
CA ASN A 76 -19.30 -7.30 -3.93
C ASN A 76 -19.20 -7.40 -2.40
N GLY A 77 -18.12 -6.91 -1.81
CA GLY A 77 -17.87 -6.95 -0.36
C GLY A 77 -16.65 -7.78 0.02
N GLY A 78 -16.47 -7.92 1.34
CA GLY A 78 -15.33 -8.56 1.98
C GLY A 78 -15.10 -7.94 3.36
N GLU A 79 -13.92 -8.15 3.92
CA GLU A 79 -13.54 -7.55 5.21
C GLU A 79 -13.10 -6.08 5.04
N TYR A 80 -14.01 -5.27 4.51
CA TYR A 80 -13.89 -3.83 4.50
C TYR A 80 -15.24 -3.16 4.78
N VAL A 81 -15.19 -1.93 5.28
CA VAL A 81 -16.35 -1.09 5.55
C VAL A 81 -16.14 0.27 4.91
N ILE A 82 -17.13 0.77 4.18
CA ILE A 82 -17.20 2.15 3.70
C ILE A 82 -18.26 2.87 4.53
N ASN A 83 -17.87 3.94 5.21
CA ASN A 83 -18.79 4.82 5.91
C ASN A 83 -18.88 6.15 5.13
N ASN A 84 -20.03 6.37 4.48
CA ASN A 84 -20.25 7.57 3.67
C ASN A 84 -20.47 8.83 4.53
N ASP A 85 -21.08 8.69 5.70
CA ASP A 85 -21.40 9.82 6.58
C ASP A 85 -20.11 10.41 7.19
N LEU A 86 -19.20 9.53 7.62
CA LEU A 86 -17.89 9.91 8.15
C LEU A 86 -16.81 10.05 7.07
N GLN A 87 -17.16 9.76 5.81
CA GLN A 87 -16.25 9.72 4.67
C GLN A 87 -14.97 8.94 4.98
N ALA A 88 -15.13 7.71 5.46
CA ALA A 88 -14.05 6.87 5.94
C ALA A 88 -14.17 5.44 5.42
N VAL A 89 -13.02 4.75 5.36
CA VAL A 89 -12.90 3.34 4.97
C VAL A 89 -12.12 2.60 6.03
N ALA A 90 -12.53 1.38 6.35
CA ALA A 90 -11.78 0.45 7.20
C ALA A 90 -11.53 -0.86 6.44
N ILE A 91 -10.31 -1.38 6.53
CA ILE A 91 -9.87 -2.62 5.87
C ILE A 91 -9.31 -3.57 6.94
N GLY A 92 -9.76 -4.82 6.97
CA GLY A 92 -9.30 -5.83 7.92
C GLY A 92 -10.45 -6.56 8.60
N GLY A 93 -10.13 -7.64 9.30
CA GLY A 93 -11.10 -8.52 9.93
C GLY A 93 -10.46 -9.81 10.45
N ALA A 94 -11.28 -10.84 10.67
CA ALA A 94 -10.82 -12.11 11.21
C ALA A 94 -9.81 -12.80 10.29
N GLU A 95 -10.03 -12.72 8.98
CA GLU A 95 -9.22 -13.43 7.98
C GLU A 95 -8.13 -12.53 7.34
N SER A 96 -8.33 -11.21 7.37
CA SER A 96 -7.48 -10.23 6.71
C SER A 96 -6.62 -9.41 7.67
N GLY A 97 -6.59 -9.79 8.95
CA GLY A 97 -5.73 -9.21 9.98
C GLY A 97 -6.27 -7.91 10.57
N PRO A 98 -5.42 -7.10 11.24
CA PRO A 98 -5.88 -5.94 12.00
C PRO A 98 -6.66 -4.95 11.13
N VAL A 99 -7.74 -4.41 11.68
CA VAL A 99 -8.53 -3.37 11.01
C VAL A 99 -7.73 -2.06 11.00
N ILE A 100 -7.44 -1.55 9.81
CA ILE A 100 -6.81 -0.24 9.63
C ILE A 100 -7.78 0.65 8.86
N SER A 101 -7.96 1.88 9.33
CA SER A 101 -8.88 2.83 8.72
C SER A 101 -8.17 4.03 8.11
N ALA A 102 -8.83 4.66 7.14
CA ALA A 102 -8.47 5.96 6.61
C ALA A 102 -9.72 6.84 6.55
N ALA A 103 -9.58 8.11 6.89
CA ALA A 103 -10.69 9.05 6.91
C ALA A 103 -10.36 10.30 6.08
N PHE A 104 -11.32 10.74 5.29
CA PHE A 104 -11.20 11.93 4.46
C PHE A 104 -11.22 13.19 5.32
N ARG A 105 -10.36 14.15 4.98
CA ARG A 105 -10.31 15.49 5.58
C ARG A 105 -10.26 16.53 4.47
N VAL A 106 -11.23 17.43 4.47
CA VAL A 106 -11.31 18.55 3.52
C VAL A 106 -10.00 19.34 3.57
N GLY A 107 -9.41 19.60 2.41
CA GLY A 107 -8.14 20.32 2.26
C GLY A 107 -6.87 19.48 2.48
N ILE A 108 -6.99 18.20 2.88
CA ILE A 108 -5.85 17.28 3.07
C ILE A 108 -5.98 16.03 2.18
N GLY A 109 -7.19 15.49 2.03
CA GLY A 109 -7.44 14.17 1.45
C GLY A 109 -7.62 13.10 2.53
N CYS A 110 -7.47 11.82 2.19
CA CYS A 110 -7.59 10.75 3.19
C CYS A 110 -6.29 10.52 3.96
N VAL A 111 -6.43 10.39 5.28
CA VAL A 111 -5.33 10.12 6.21
C VAL A 111 -5.55 8.76 6.86
N VAL A 112 -4.51 7.92 6.87
CA VAL A 112 -4.52 6.63 7.60
C VAL A 112 -4.54 6.91 9.10
N MET A 113 -5.48 6.29 9.79
CA MET A 113 -5.63 6.37 11.23
C MET A 113 -4.66 5.38 11.92
N PRO A 114 -4.18 5.70 13.13
CA PRO A 114 -3.47 4.76 13.99
C PRO A 114 -4.24 3.42 14.15
N PRO A 115 -3.54 2.27 14.24
CA PRO A 115 -4.18 0.95 14.30
C PRO A 115 -5.12 0.72 15.50
N ASP A 116 -4.97 1.50 16.56
CA ASP A 116 -5.78 1.47 17.78
C ASP A 116 -6.99 2.42 17.72
N GLN A 117 -7.12 3.20 16.64
CA GLN A 117 -8.20 4.16 16.44
C GLN A 117 -9.28 3.62 15.51
N THR A 118 -10.51 4.00 15.84
CA THR A 118 -11.71 3.61 15.13
C THR A 118 -12.37 4.82 14.47
N PHE A 119 -13.53 4.60 13.85
CA PHE A 119 -14.32 5.70 13.30
C PHE A 119 -14.78 6.70 14.36
N ASP A 120 -14.95 6.28 15.62
CA ASP A 120 -15.35 7.18 16.70
C ASP A 120 -14.26 8.21 17.06
N ASP A 121 -13.01 7.94 16.67
CA ASP A 121 -11.86 8.80 16.95
C ASP A 121 -11.61 9.88 15.88
N ILE A 122 -12.38 9.85 14.79
CA ILE A 122 -12.22 10.72 13.62
C ILE A 122 -12.35 12.19 14.00
N ASP A 123 -13.40 12.55 14.75
CA ASP A 123 -13.69 13.95 15.08
C ASP A 123 -12.70 14.54 16.10
N ALA A 124 -11.97 13.69 16.82
CA ALA A 124 -10.90 14.11 17.72
C ALA A 124 -9.59 14.45 16.97
N ARG A 125 -9.51 14.19 15.65
CA ARG A 125 -8.31 14.47 14.86
C ARG A 125 -8.24 15.94 14.45
N PRO A 126 -7.02 16.50 14.30
CA PRO A 126 -6.86 17.86 13.82
C PRO A 126 -7.54 18.08 12.46
N THR A 127 -8.26 19.19 12.33
CA THR A 127 -8.75 19.70 11.05
C THR A 127 -7.86 20.85 10.59
N LEU A 128 -7.64 20.94 9.27
CA LEU A 128 -6.90 22.04 8.66
C LEU A 128 -7.86 22.83 7.78
N HIS A 129 -8.30 23.98 8.28
CA HIS A 129 -9.14 24.90 7.52
C HIS A 129 -8.25 25.93 6.83
N LEU A 130 -7.93 25.68 5.56
CA LEU A 130 -7.28 26.65 4.70
C LEU A 130 -8.32 27.26 3.76
N PRO A 131 -8.53 28.59 3.78
CA PRO A 131 -9.35 29.22 2.76
C PRO A 131 -8.70 29.02 1.40
N TYR A 132 -9.52 28.82 0.37
CA TYR A 132 -9.04 28.91 -1.00
C TYR A 132 -8.48 30.32 -1.27
N PRO A 133 -7.48 30.47 -2.15
CA PRO A 133 -7.05 31.78 -2.63
C PRO A 133 -8.23 32.57 -3.18
N ASP A 134 -8.21 33.89 -2.96
CA ASP A 134 -9.25 34.77 -3.49
C ASP A 134 -9.28 34.75 -5.03
N GLY A 135 -10.49 34.77 -5.60
CA GLY A 135 -10.71 34.82 -7.04
C GLY A 135 -11.10 33.47 -7.65
N ASP A 136 -11.29 33.47 -8.97
CA ASP A 136 -11.63 32.28 -9.75
C ASP A 136 -10.32 31.58 -10.18
N PRO A 137 -10.00 30.36 -9.68
CA PRO A 137 -8.77 29.65 -10.02
C PRO A 137 -8.59 29.49 -11.53
N ALA A 138 -9.67 29.33 -12.30
CA ALA A 138 -9.62 29.18 -13.76
C ALA A 138 -9.13 30.45 -14.48
N LYS A 139 -9.04 31.59 -13.79
CA LYS A 139 -8.57 32.88 -14.32
C LYS A 139 -7.19 33.28 -13.79
N ILE A 140 -6.61 32.51 -12.86
CA ILE A 140 -5.33 32.82 -12.23
C ILE A 140 -4.27 31.87 -12.79
N ALA A 141 -3.15 32.41 -13.28
CA ALA A 141 -2.08 31.60 -13.87
C ALA A 141 -1.45 30.64 -12.85
N TRP A 142 -1.08 29.45 -13.32
CA TRP A 142 -0.23 28.52 -12.57
C TRP A 142 1.08 29.22 -12.11
N PRO A 143 1.57 29.00 -10.87
CA PRO A 143 1.16 27.98 -9.89
C PRO A 143 0.04 28.41 -8.92
N ASN A 144 -0.50 29.63 -9.04
CA ASN A 144 -1.46 30.17 -8.07
C ASN A 144 -2.93 29.90 -8.43
N GLY A 145 -3.19 29.38 -9.63
CA GLY A 145 -4.49 28.92 -10.09
C GLY A 145 -4.34 27.95 -11.26
N ASP A 146 -5.45 27.67 -11.92
CA ASP A 146 -5.57 26.60 -12.91
C ASP A 146 -5.51 27.11 -14.35
N LEU A 147 -5.28 28.41 -14.57
CA LEU A 147 -5.12 28.94 -15.93
C LEU A 147 -3.78 28.47 -16.50
N VAL A 148 -3.88 27.50 -17.42
CA VAL A 148 -2.77 27.02 -18.24
C VAL A 148 -2.99 27.48 -19.67
N GLU A 149 -2.03 28.22 -20.22
CA GLU A 149 -2.06 28.61 -21.64
C GLU A 149 -1.83 27.39 -22.53
N ALA A 150 -2.75 27.16 -23.48
CA ALA A 150 -2.55 26.15 -24.50
C ALA A 150 -1.34 26.51 -25.36
N LYS A 151 -0.34 25.62 -25.39
CA LYS A 151 0.86 25.76 -26.23
C LYS A 151 0.91 24.61 -27.23
N PRO A 152 1.44 24.82 -28.44
CA PRO A 152 1.66 23.73 -29.37
C PRO A 152 2.64 22.73 -28.74
N LEU A 153 2.45 21.44 -29.04
CA LEU A 153 3.40 20.41 -28.64
C LEU A 153 4.80 20.78 -29.17
N PRO A 154 5.86 20.63 -28.35
CA PRO A 154 7.23 20.79 -28.82
C PRO A 154 7.51 19.92 -30.05
N ALA A 155 8.37 20.37 -30.97
CA ALA A 155 8.64 19.68 -32.23
C ALA A 155 9.16 18.23 -32.06
N ASN A 156 9.66 17.89 -30.88
CA ASN A 156 10.15 16.56 -30.52
C ASN A 156 9.10 15.67 -29.82
N VAL A 157 7.84 16.09 -29.74
CA VAL A 157 6.75 15.29 -29.14
C VAL A 157 5.83 14.77 -30.25
N ASP A 158 5.66 13.44 -30.29
CA ASP A 158 4.75 12.77 -31.21
C ASP A 158 3.31 12.85 -30.68
N ALA A 159 2.48 13.66 -31.34
CA ALA A 159 1.08 13.86 -30.97
C ALA A 159 0.24 12.57 -31.12
N SER A 160 0.68 11.60 -31.93
CA SER A 160 -0.04 10.35 -32.15
C SER A 160 0.21 9.29 -31.07
N ALA A 161 1.18 9.52 -30.18
CA ALA A 161 1.55 8.63 -29.09
C ALA A 161 0.98 9.04 -27.72
N LEU A 162 0.28 10.16 -27.64
CA LEU A 162 -0.41 10.68 -26.45
C LEU A 162 -1.88 10.26 -26.44
#